data_AF-A0A7X9CJZ5-F1
#
_entry.id   AF-A0A7X9CJZ5-F1
#
_cell.length_a   1.000
_cell.length_b   1.000
_cell.length_c   1.000
_cell.angle_alpha   90.00
_cell.angle_beta   90.00
_cell.angle_gamma   90.00
#
_symmetry.space_group_name_H-M   'P 1'
#
loop_
_entity.id
_entity.type
_entity.pdbx_description
1 polymer ?
#
loop_
_entity_poly.entity_id
_entity_poly.type
_entity_poly.pdbx_seq_one_letter_code
_entity_poly.pdbx_strand_id
1 'polypeptide(L)'
;SYVVASRVMATTIVVPVLVILADAFSLLGAFLAVNIFEDTSITLFMNRAFSMLGFIDLFPATLKTVLFGFFIGLIGSYKGYTAGRGTESVGQSANSAVVISSLTIFVIDLIFVLITSIL
;
A
#
# COMPACT_ATOMS: atom_id res chain seq x y z
N SER A 1 7.84 11.89 23.58
CA SER A 1 7.91 10.87 22.51
C SER A 1 6.62 10.10 22.23
N TYR A 2 5.45 10.46 22.79
CA TYR A 2 4.22 9.67 22.61
C TYR A 2 3.51 9.91 21.26
N VAL A 3 3.64 11.12 20.70
CA VAL A 3 2.90 11.54 19.49
C VAL A 3 3.41 10.87 18.21
N VAL A 4 4.69 10.51 18.15
CA VAL A 4 5.27 9.81 16.99
C VAL A 4 4.81 8.35 16.96
N ALA A 5 4.85 7.67 18.11
CA ALA A 5 4.42 6.28 18.22
C ALA A 5 2.94 6.10 17.86
N SER A 6 2.07 7.02 18.31
CA SER A 6 0.64 6.97 17.97
C SER A 6 0.38 7.20 16.48
N ARG A 7 1.12 8.11 15.83
CA ARG A 7 1.00 8.34 14.38
C ARG A 7 1.44 7.13 13.58
N VAL A 8 2.55 6.49 13.97
CA VAL A 8 3.07 5.28 13.30
C VAL A 8 2.09 4.12 13.46
N MET A 9 1.54 3.90 14.65
CA MET A 9 0.50 2.89 14.85
C MET A 9 -0.75 3.16 14.00
N ALA A 10 -1.19 4.42 13.93
CA ALA A 10 -2.35 4.79 13.12
C ALA A 10 -2.11 4.49 11.63
N THR A 11 -0.97 4.87 11.06
CA THR A 11 -0.67 4.59 9.64
C THR A 11 -0.49 3.10 9.36
N THR A 12 0.09 2.35 10.31
CA THR A 12 0.26 0.89 10.20
C THR A 12 -1.08 0.16 10.07
N ILE A 13 -2.14 0.65 10.73
CA ILE A 13 -3.49 0.05 10.69
C ILE A 13 -4.29 0.59 9.50
N VAL A 14 -4.18 1.88 9.18
CA VAL A 14 -4.99 2.50 8.13
C VAL A 14 -4.56 2.06 6.72
N VAL A 15 -3.26 1.89 6.48
CA VAL A 15 -2.74 1.47 5.16
C VAL A 15 -3.27 0.12 4.68
N PRO A 16 -3.26 -0.98 5.46
CA PRO A 16 -3.82 -2.25 5.00
C PRO A 16 -5.32 -2.16 4.71
N VAL A 17 -6.07 -1.38 5.50
CA VAL A 17 -7.51 -1.15 5.25
C VAL A 17 -7.73 -0.42 3.92
N LEU A 18 -6.91 0.61 3.64
CA LEU A 18 -6.97 1.33 2.36
C LEU A 18 -6.63 0.43 1.17
N VAL A 19 -5.69 -0.51 1.33
CA VAL A 19 -5.34 -1.45 0.24
C VAL A 19 -6.48 -2.41 -0.06
N ILE A 20 -7.13 -2.98 0.95
CA ILE A 20 -8.30 -3.86 0.75
C ILE A 20 -9.44 -3.11 0.02
N LEU A 21 -9.66 -1.84 0.39
CA LEU A 21 -10.65 -1.01 -0.31
C LEU A 21 -10.23 -0.73 -1.77
N ALA A 22 -8.95 -0.43 -2.01
CA ALA A 22 -8.43 -0.22 -3.35
C ALA A 22 -8.56 -1.48 -4.22
N ASP A 23 -8.32 -2.67 -3.65
CA ASP A 23 -8.48 -3.95 -4.34
C ASP A 23 -9.96 -4.20 -4.72
N ALA A 24 -10.90 -3.87 -3.84
CA ALA A 24 -12.33 -3.95 -4.14
C ALA A 24 -12.72 -3.02 -5.30
N PHE A 25 -12.24 -1.77 -5.31
CA PHE A 25 -12.48 -0.85 -6.43
C PHE A 25 -11.78 -1.30 -7.71
N SER A 26 -10.58 -1.87 -7.63
CA SER A 26 -9.88 -2.47 -8.78
C SER A 26 -10.66 -3.61 -9.39
N LEU A 27 -11.23 -4.51 -8.58
CA LEU A 27 -12.08 -5.61 -9.04
C LEU A 27 -13.34 -5.10 -9.74
N LEU A 28 -13.99 -4.07 -9.20
CA LEU A 28 -15.15 -3.43 -9.82
C LEU A 28 -14.78 -2.75 -11.16
N GLY A 29 -13.65 -2.05 -11.21
CA GLY A 29 -13.14 -1.42 -12.42
C GLY A 29 -12.79 -2.46 -13.50
N ALA A 30 -12.15 -3.56 -13.11
CA ALA A 30 -11.84 -4.66 -14.01
C ALA A 30 -13.11 -5.33 -14.55
N PHE A 31 -14.13 -5.52 -13.71
CA PHE A 31 -15.41 -6.05 -14.14
C PHE A 31 -16.09 -5.14 -15.17
N LEU A 32 -16.14 -3.83 -14.91
CA LEU A 32 -16.73 -2.85 -15.83
C LEU A 32 -16.02 -2.85 -17.19
N ALA A 33 -14.69 -2.89 -17.18
CA ALA A 33 -13.90 -2.96 -18.40
C ALA A 33 -14.20 -4.24 -19.20
N VAL A 34 -14.14 -5.42 -18.57
CA VAL A 34 -14.42 -6.69 -19.24
C VAL A 34 -15.85 -6.76 -19.77
N ASN A 35 -16.82 -6.20 -19.04
CA ASN A 35 -18.21 -6.16 -19.49
C ASN A 35 -18.39 -5.33 -20.77
N ILE A 36 -17.64 -4.24 -20.93
CA ILE A 36 -17.71 -3.37 -22.12
C ILE A 36 -16.98 -3.99 -23.34
N PHE A 37 -15.85 -4.66 -23.13
CA PHE A 37 -15.00 -5.13 -24.23
C PHE A 37 -15.24 -6.58 -24.66
N GLU A 38 -15.57 -7.48 -23.73
CA GLU A 38 -15.64 -8.93 -23.99
C GLU A 38 -17.02 -9.55 -23.72
N ASP A 39 -18.04 -8.72 -23.43
CA ASP A 39 -19.44 -9.12 -23.23
C ASP A 39 -19.62 -10.36 -22.33
N THR A 40 -18.76 -10.47 -21.33
CA THR A 40 -18.64 -11.65 -20.48
C THR A 40 -19.58 -11.57 -19.29
N SER A 41 -20.19 -12.70 -18.93
CA SER A 41 -21.07 -12.79 -17.76
C SER A 41 -20.30 -12.61 -16.44
N ILE A 42 -20.91 -11.90 -15.48
CA ILE A 42 -20.29 -11.63 -14.17
C ILE A 42 -19.89 -12.90 -13.42
N THR A 43 -20.63 -13.99 -13.64
CA THR A 43 -20.36 -15.29 -13.03
C THR A 43 -19.08 -15.92 -13.59
N LEU A 44 -18.76 -15.72 -14.87
CA LEU A 44 -17.51 -16.21 -15.47
C LEU A 44 -16.32 -15.37 -15.01
N PHE A 45 -16.48 -14.05 -14.95
CA PHE A 45 -15.46 -13.13 -14.44
C PHE A 45 -15.08 -13.46 -12.99
N MET A 46 -16.07 -13.60 -12.10
CA MET A 46 -15.83 -13.93 -10.70
C MET A 46 -15.17 -15.30 -10.55
N ASN A 47 -15.62 -16.33 -11.28
CA ASN A 47 -14.97 -17.65 -11.22
C ASN A 47 -13.50 -17.59 -11.64
N ARG A 48 -13.17 -16.84 -12.72
CA ARG A 48 -11.78 -16.69 -13.15
C ARG A 48 -10.94 -15.93 -12.13
N ALA A 49 -11.45 -14.79 -11.64
CA ALA A 49 -10.77 -13.96 -10.66
C ALA A 49 -10.44 -14.75 -9.37
N PHE A 50 -11.41 -15.48 -8.82
CA PHE A 50 -11.18 -16.31 -7.63
C PHE A 50 -10.36 -17.57 -7.91
N SER A 51 -10.38 -18.14 -9.12
CA SER A 51 -9.52 -19.28 -9.45
C SER A 51 -8.05 -18.90 -9.60
N MET A 52 -7.77 -17.65 -9.98
CA MET A 52 -6.40 -17.09 -10.04
C MET A 52 -5.91 -16.61 -8.67
N LEU A 53 -6.82 -16.18 -7.78
CA LEU A 53 -6.49 -15.73 -6.43
C LEU A 53 -6.37 -16.93 -5.48
N GLY A 54 -5.15 -17.44 -5.30
CA GLY A 54 -4.87 -18.39 -4.23
C GLY A 54 -4.96 -17.71 -2.85
N PHE A 55 -5.58 -18.38 -1.87
CA PHE A 55 -5.52 -17.94 -0.46
C PHE A 55 -4.08 -17.77 0.06
N ILE A 56 -3.14 -18.48 -0.58
CA ILE A 56 -1.70 -18.43 -0.27
C ILE A 56 -1.05 -17.12 -0.70
N ASP A 57 -1.60 -16.42 -1.70
CA ASP A 57 -1.07 -15.15 -2.20
C ASP A 57 -1.59 -13.94 -1.39
N LEU A 58 -2.78 -14.08 -0.82
CA LEU A 58 -3.46 -13.00 -0.11
C LEU A 58 -2.82 -12.69 1.25
N PHE A 59 -2.30 -13.72 1.93
CA PHE A 59 -1.63 -13.58 3.22
C PHE A 59 -0.31 -12.77 3.15
N PRO A 60 0.67 -13.11 2.28
CA PRO A 60 1.88 -12.32 2.11
C PRO A 60 1.60 -10.92 1.52
N ALA A 61 0.58 -10.79 0.66
CA ALA A 61 0.15 -9.50 0.15
C ALA A 61 -0.39 -8.59 1.26
N THR A 62 -1.16 -9.12 2.21
CA THR A 62 -1.66 -8.32 3.34
C THR A 62 -0.53 -7.96 4.30
N LEU A 63 0.39 -8.89 4.59
CA LEU A 63 1.49 -8.66 5.51
C LEU A 63 2.43 -7.53 5.05
N LYS A 64 2.76 -7.46 3.75
CA LYS A 64 3.62 -6.38 3.24
C LYS A 64 3.00 -4.99 3.39
N THR A 65 1.67 -4.88 3.32
CA THR A 65 0.96 -3.58 3.43
C THR A 65 1.04 -3.00 4.85
N VAL A 66 1.08 -3.86 5.87
CA VAL A 66 1.31 -3.45 7.27
C VAL A 66 2.71 -2.83 7.41
N LEU A 67 3.73 -3.45 6.80
CA LEU A 67 5.08 -2.91 6.81
C LEU A 67 5.16 -1.58 6.06
N PHE A 68 4.47 -1.44 4.94
CA PHE A 68 4.39 -0.16 4.24
C PHE A 68 3.81 0.94 5.14
N GLY A 69 2.70 0.67 5.83
CA GLY A 69 2.10 1.62 6.77
C GLY A 69 3.01 1.99 7.94
N PHE A 70 3.83 1.05 8.42
CA PHE A 70 4.84 1.30 9.45
C PHE A 70 5.95 2.23 8.96
N PHE A 71 6.56 1.93 7.81
CA PHE A 71 7.65 2.74 7.26
C PHE A 71 7.18 4.14 6.83
N ILE A 72 5.99 4.27 6.24
CA ILE A 72 5.40 5.57 5.90
C ILE A 72 5.23 6.42 7.17
N GLY A 73 4.66 5.85 8.22
CA GLY A 73 4.46 6.53 9.50
C GLY A 73 5.78 6.98 10.13
N LEU A 74 6.79 6.13 10.06
CA LEU A 74 8.11 6.37 10.64
C LEU A 74 8.87 7.46 9.87
N ILE A 75 8.94 7.37 8.54
CA ILE A 75 9.63 8.35 7.69
C ILE A 75 8.90 9.70 7.74
N GLY A 76 7.57 9.68 7.64
CA GLY A 76 6.75 10.90 7.70
C GLY A 76 6.89 11.62 9.04
N SER A 77 6.86 10.87 10.16
CA SER A 77 7.03 11.45 11.49
C SER A 77 8.47 11.93 11.72
N TYR A 78 9.48 11.21 11.21
CA TYR A 78 10.88 11.61 11.31
C TYR A 78 11.15 12.91 10.55
N LYS A 79 10.76 12.98 9.28
CA LYS A 79 10.91 14.19 8.47
C LYS A 79 10.09 15.36 8.99
N GLY A 80 8.90 15.11 9.54
CA GLY A 80 8.08 16.13 10.19
C GLY A 80 8.72 16.65 11.49
N TYR A 81 9.40 15.80 12.25
CA TYR A 81 10.07 16.20 13.50
C TYR A 81 11.38 16.96 13.25
N THR A 82 12.13 16.61 12.21
CA THR A 82 13.39 17.27 11.82
C THR A 82 13.16 18.49 10.90
N ALA A 83 11.92 18.83 10.58
CA ALA A 83 11.62 19.98 9.72
C ALA A 83 12.09 21.30 10.37
N GLY A 84 12.71 22.15 9.55
CA GLY A 84 13.16 23.47 9.97
C GLY A 84 12.00 24.43 10.30
N ARG A 85 12.32 25.56 10.92
CA ARG A 85 11.34 26.61 11.23
C ARG A 85 11.10 27.47 9.99
N GLY A 86 9.94 27.34 9.36
CA GLY A 86 9.54 28.13 8.19
C GLY A 86 8.62 27.36 7.24
N THR A 87 7.72 28.05 6.55
CA THR A 87 6.75 27.43 5.62
C THR A 87 7.44 26.73 4.45
N GLU A 88 8.55 27.31 3.96
CA GLU A 88 9.34 26.74 2.87
C GLU A 88 10.05 25.44 3.28
N SER A 89 10.69 25.42 4.46
CA SER A 89 11.39 24.24 4.97
C SER A 89 10.43 23.08 5.29
N VAL A 90 9.20 23.37 5.71
CA VAL A 90 8.16 22.35 5.94
C VAL A 90 7.73 21.72 4.61
N GLY A 91 7.53 22.52 3.56
CA GLY A 91 7.23 22.02 2.21
C GLY A 91 8.34 21.13 1.65
N GLN A 92 9.60 21.56 1.76
CA GLN A 92 10.75 20.76 1.32
C GLN A 92 10.88 19.44 2.10
N SER A 93 10.62 19.47 3.42
CA SER A 93 10.64 18.28 4.28
C SER A 93 9.52 17.31 3.92
N ALA A 94 8.32 17.82 3.60
CA ALA A 94 7.18 17.02 3.15
C ALA A 94 7.47 16.34 1.80
N ASN A 95 7.98 17.08 0.82
CA ASN A 95 8.34 16.49 -0.47
C ASN A 95 9.44 15.42 -0.34
N SER A 96 10.47 15.72 0.47
CA SER A 96 11.53 14.75 0.77
C SER A 96 10.99 13.51 1.49
N ALA A 97 10.00 13.67 2.38
CA ALA A 97 9.37 12.55 3.07
C ALA A 97 8.65 11.62 2.08
N VAL A 98 7.92 12.18 1.11
CA VAL A 98 7.22 11.39 0.08
C VAL A 98 8.20 10.58 -0.76
N VAL A 99 9.27 11.22 -1.26
CA VAL A 99 10.29 10.55 -2.09
C VAL A 99 11.00 9.44 -1.33
N ILE A 100 11.41 9.69 -0.08
CA ILE A 100 12.10 8.67 0.72
C ILE A 100 11.14 7.52 1.08
N SER A 101 9.88 7.84 1.38
CA SER A 101 8.88 6.82 1.68
C SER A 101 8.60 5.94 0.47
N SER A 102 8.40 6.52 -0.72
CA SER A 102 8.15 5.75 -1.94
C SER A 102 9.32 4.86 -2.33
N LEU A 103 10.56 5.35 -2.24
CA LEU A 103 11.76 4.55 -2.49
C LEU A 103 11.90 3.41 -1.47
N THR A 104 11.65 3.68 -0.19
CA THR A 104 11.75 2.66 0.86
C THR A 104 10.71 1.55 0.66
N ILE A 105 9.46 1.92 0.36
CA ILE A 105 8.38 0.97 0.06
C ILE A 105 8.74 0.12 -1.16
N PHE A 106 9.25 0.74 -2.23
CA PHE A 106 9.67 0.04 -3.43
C PHE A 106 10.76 -1.01 -3.15
N VAL A 107 11.77 -0.66 -2.35
CA VAL A 107 12.83 -1.60 -1.94
C VAL A 107 12.26 -2.76 -1.10
N ILE A 108 11.37 -2.47 -0.16
CA ILE A 108 10.73 -3.50 0.67
C ILE A 108 9.88 -4.44 -0.19
N ASP A 109 9.10 -3.89 -1.13
CA ASP A 109 8.28 -4.67 -2.05
C ASP A 109 9.14 -5.62 -2.89
N LEU A 110 10.27 -5.14 -3.42
CA LEU A 110 11.21 -5.96 -4.18
C LEU A 110 11.74 -7.14 -3.35
N ILE A 111 12.13 -6.89 -2.10
CA ILE A 111 12.60 -7.95 -1.18
C ILE A 111 11.49 -8.97 -0.93
N PHE A 112 10.25 -8.51 -0.69
CA PHE A 112 9.11 -9.40 -0.48
C PHE A 112 8.81 -10.26 -1.69
N VAL A 113 8.75 -9.66 -2.88
CA VAL A 113 8.52 -10.38 -4.14
C VAL A 113 9.62 -11.41 -4.39
N LEU A 114 10.89 -11.06 -4.14
CA LEU A 114 12.00 -11.99 -4.27
C LEU A 114 11.85 -13.19 -3.33
N ILE A 115 11.49 -12.96 -2.07
CA ILE A 115 11.28 -14.03 -1.09
C ILE A 115 10.11 -14.93 -1.49
N THR A 116 8.96 -14.34 -1.84
CA THR A 116 7.77 -15.08 -2.24
C THR A 116 7.98 -15.84 -3.56
N SER A 117 8.79 -15.32 -4.48
CA SER A 117 9.09 -15.99 -5.75
C SER A 117 10.04 -17.18 -5.60
N ILE A 118 10.83 -17.23 -4.54
CA ILE A 118 11.78 -18.33 -4.26
C ILE A 118 11.09 -19.47 -3.49
N LEU A 119 10.01 -19.17 -2.77
CA LEU A 119 9.20 -20.12 -2.01
C LEU A 119 8.16 -20.81 -2.89
#